data_AF-M7CDA2-F1
#
_entry.id   AF-M7CDA2-F1
#
_cell.length_a   1.000
_cell.length_b   1.000
_cell.length_c   1.000
_cell.angle_alpha   90.00
_cell.angle_beta   90.00
_cell.angle_gamma   90.00
#
_symmetry.space_group_name_H-M   'P 1'
#
loop_
_entity.id
_entity.type
_entity.pdbx_description
1 polymer ?
#
loop_
_entity_poly.entity_id
_entity_poly.type
_entity_poly.pdbx_seq_one_letter_code
_entity_poly.pdbx_strand_id
1 'polypeptide(L)' 'MQRYGSHICGGSLISESWVVSAALCFDPPVVNSAYQVQLGENQIFDQTRNQTFSAVKQVVLHPHYDNVTV' A
#
# COMPACT_ATOMS: atom_id res chain seq x y z
N MET A 1 -3.48 2.83 -1.07
CA MET A 1 -3.17 1.48 -0.54
C MET A 1 -4.24 1.11 0.48
N GLN A 2 -4.74 -0.12 0.43
CA GLN A 2 -5.77 -0.61 1.33
C GLN A 2 -5.27 -1.78 2.17
N ARG A 3 -5.78 -1.88 3.40
CA ARG A 3 -5.63 -3.03 4.29
C ARG A 3 -7.00 -3.52 4.72
N TYR A 4 -7.31 -4.79 4.49
CA TYR A 4 -8.65 -5.36 4.73
C TYR A 4 -9.80 -4.53 4.11
N GLY A 5 -9.56 -3.94 2.92
CA GLY A 5 -10.53 -3.10 2.21
C GLY A 5 -10.64 -1.65 2.68
N SER A 6 -9.87 -1.23 3.70
CA SER A 6 -9.86 0.15 4.19
C SER A 6 -8.61 0.89 3.71
N HIS A 7 -8.77 2.14 3.23
CA HIS A 7 -7.64 2.98 2.84
C HIS A 7 -6.78 3.32 4.08
N ILE A 8 -5.49 3.00 4.01
CA ILE A 8 -4.56 3.26 5.11
C ILE A 8 -3.53 4.34 4.78
N CYS A 9 -3.05 4.36 3.54
CA CYS A 9 -1.93 5.20 3.12
C CYS A 9 -1.94 5.42 1.60
N GLY A 10 -1.22 6.46 1.19
CA GLY A 10 -0.82 6.69 -0.19
C GLY A 10 0.38 5.85 -0.63
N GLY A 11 0.81 6.07 -1.86
CA GLY A 11 2.01 5.48 -2.45
C GLY A 11 2.19 5.96 -3.88
N SER A 12 3.34 5.70 -4.46
CA SER A 12 3.67 6.08 -5.83
C SER A 12 4.09 4.86 -6.64
N LEU A 13 3.47 4.67 -7.80
CA LEU A 13 3.87 3.65 -8.76
C LEU A 13 5.18 4.10 -9.42
N ILE A 14 6.26 3.35 -9.19
CA ILE A 14 7.60 3.65 -9.73
C ILE A 14 7.97 2.76 -10.91
N SER A 15 7.24 1.65 -11.08
CA SER A 15 7.26 0.79 -12.27
C SER A 15 5.99 -0.07 -12.29
N GLU A 16 5.77 -0.83 -13.37
CA GLU A 16 4.55 -1.64 -13.57
C GLU A 16 4.20 -2.55 -12.39
N SER A 17 5.19 -3.03 -11.64
CA SER A 17 5.00 -3.96 -10.52
C SER A 17 5.58 -3.46 -9.18
N TRP A 18 5.97 -2.19 -9.09
CA TRP A 18 6.57 -1.64 -7.86
C TRP A 18 5.92 -0.34 -7.44
N VAL A 19 5.52 -0.30 -6.17
CA VAL A 19 4.99 0.88 -5.50
C VAL A 19 5.89 1.22 -4.32
N VAL A 20 6.25 2.48 -4.20
CA VAL A 20 6.91 3.02 -3.01
C VAL A 20 5.87 3.64 -2.07
N SER A 21 6.03 3.42 -0.77
CA SER A 21 5.17 3.98 0.28
C SER A 21 5.98 4.15 1.57
N ALA A 22 5.38 4.74 2.61
CA ALA A 22 6.01 4.93 3.90
C ALA A 22 6.00 3.61 4.71
N ALA A 23 7.12 3.30 5.37
CA ALA A 23 7.25 2.08 6.17
C ALA A 23 6.24 2.03 7.34
N LEU A 24 5.87 3.18 7.92
CA LEU A 24 4.88 3.32 9.00
C LEU A 24 3.47 2.85 8.62
N CYS A 25 3.18 2.66 7.33
CA CYS A 25 1.90 2.12 6.87
C CYS A 25 1.76 0.60 7.10
N PHE A 26 2.85 -0.07 7.48
CA PHE A 26 2.91 -1.52 7.60
C PHE A 26 3.24 -1.91 9.04
N ASP A 27 2.46 -2.82 9.61
CA ASP A 27 2.71 -3.38 10.94
C ASP A 27 3.54 -4.66 10.81
N PRO A 28 4.78 -4.71 11.33
CA PRO A 28 5.55 -5.96 11.38
C PRO A 28 4.95 -6.94 12.43
N PRO A 29 4.84 -8.25 12.13
CA PRO A 29 5.19 -8.91 10.88
C PRO A 29 4.16 -8.64 9.77
N VAL A 30 4.64 -8.32 8.57
CA VAL A 30 3.77 -7.91 7.47
C VAL A 30 3.02 -9.10 6.87
N VAL A 31 1.69 -9.04 6.91
CA VAL A 31 0.81 -10.01 6.26
C VAL A 31 0.45 -9.50 4.87
N ASN A 32 1.22 -9.88 3.84
CA ASN A 32 1.08 -9.34 2.48
C ASN A 32 -0.35 -9.46 1.91
N SER A 33 -1.06 -10.57 2.19
CA SER A 33 -2.43 -10.81 1.72
C SER A 33 -3.47 -9.86 2.32
N ALA A 34 -3.14 -9.16 3.41
CA ALA A 34 -3.99 -8.13 3.97
C ALA A 34 -3.99 -6.84 3.13
N TYR A 35 -2.99 -6.65 2.25
CA TYR A 35 -2.75 -5.41 1.53
C TYR A 35 -3.14 -5.49 0.04
N GLN A 36 -3.68 -4.39 -0.46
CA GLN A 36 -4.01 -4.20 -1.86
C GLN A 36 -3.65 -2.78 -2.32
N VAL A 37 -3.13 -2.67 -3.54
CA VAL A 37 -2.87 -1.39 -4.18
C VAL A 37 -4.06 -1.05 -5.07
N GLN A 38 -4.62 0.13 -4.88
CA GLN A 38 -5.64 0.72 -5.75
C GLN A 38 -4.94 1.77 -6.61
N LEU A 39 -5.02 1.61 -7.94
CA LEU A 39 -4.43 2.49 -8.95
C LEU A 39 -5.54 3.16 -9.77
N GLY A 40 -5.27 4.31 -10.38
CA GLY A 40 -6.23 5.00 -11.25
C GLY A 40 -7.41 5.65 -10.51
N GLU A 41 -7.29 5.75 -9.18
CA GLU A 41 -8.30 6.38 -8.33
C GLU A 41 -8.08 7.89 -8.26
N ASN A 42 -9.14 8.65 -8.52
CA ASN A 42 -9.12 10.12 -8.44
C ASN A 42 -9.85 10.63 -7.19
N GLN A 43 -10.62 9.79 -6.50
CA GLN A 43 -11.33 10.11 -5.27
C GLN A 43 -11.27 8.93 -4.29
N ILE A 44 -10.81 9.18 -3.06
CA ILE A 44 -10.54 8.08 -2.10
C ILE A 44 -11.81 7.34 -1.66
N PHE A 45 -12.97 8.01 -1.67
CA PHE A 45 -14.24 7.47 -1.15
C PHE A 45 -15.30 7.21 -2.22
N ASP A 46 -15.08 7.66 -3.45
CA ASP A 46 -15.99 7.45 -4.57
C ASP A 46 -15.39 6.44 -5.55
N GLN A 47 -16.22 5.55 -6.06
CA GLN A 47 -15.75 4.56 -7.04
C GLN A 47 -15.48 5.23 -8.38
N THR A 48 -14.21 5.50 -8.70
CA THR A 48 -13.85 5.94 -10.05
C THR A 48 -13.90 4.74 -11.01
N ARG A 49 -14.40 4.95 -12.24
CA ARG A 49 -14.56 3.89 -13.26
C ARG A 49 -13.24 3.24 -13.70
N ASN A 50 -12.11 3.88 -13.46
CA ASN A 50 -10.79 3.44 -13.94
C ASN A 50 -9.90 2.89 -12.81
N GLN A 51 -10.49 2.54 -11.67
CA GLN A 51 -9.73 1.98 -10.57
C GLN A 51 -9.33 0.53 -10.86
N THR A 52 -8.07 0.20 -10.60
CA THR A 52 -7.56 -1.17 -10.69
C THR A 52 -6.99 -1.59 -9.35
N PHE A 53 -7.33 -2.81 -8.94
CA PHE A 53 -6.84 -3.40 -7.71
C PHE A 53 -5.78 -4.44 -7.99
N SER A 54 -4.64 -4.33 -7.31
CA SER A 54 -3.51 -5.27 -7.40
C SER A 54 -3.16 -5.81 -6.04
N ALA A 55 -3.16 -7.14 -5.90
CA ALA A 55 -2.76 -7.80 -4.67
C ALA A 55 -1.25 -7.60 -4.41
N VAL A 56 -0.88 -7.36 -3.16
CA VAL A 56 0.52 -7.19 -2.79
C VAL A 56 1.18 -8.56 -2.66
N LYS A 57 2.17 -8.84 -3.51
CA LYS A 57 2.97 -10.08 -3.45
C LYS A 57 3.96 -10.06 -2.29
N GLN A 58 4.63 -8.93 -2.09
CA GLN A 58 5.65 -8.74 -1.07
C GLN A 58 5.73 -7.28 -0.63
N VAL A 59 6.03 -7.07 0.64
CA VAL A 59 6.41 -5.76 1.19
C VAL A 59 7.87 -5.85 1.62
N VAL A 60 8.69 -4.93 1.11
CA VAL A 60 10.11 -4.83 1.47
C VAL A 60 10.28 -3.60 2.35
N LEU A 61 10.38 -3.82 3.66
CA LEU A 61 10.72 -2.76 4.60
C LEU A 61 12.21 -2.47 4.55
N HIS A 62 12.59 -1.22 4.80
CA HIS A 62 13.99 -0.85 4.91
C HIS A 62 14.63 -1.61 6.10
N PRO A 63 15.85 -2.17 5.96
CA PRO A 63 16.47 -3.01 7.01
C PRO A 63 16.65 -2.31 8.37
N HIS A 64 16.71 -0.98 8.37
CA HIS A 64 16.88 -0.14 9.55
C HIS A 64 15.60 0.62 9.94
N TYR A 65 14.45 0.23 9.41
CA TYR A 65 13.18 0.79 9.87
C TYR A 65 12.88 0.30 11.29
N ASP A 66 12.64 1.24 12.20
CA ASP A 66 12.22 1.01 13.58
C ASP A 66 10.82 1.61 13.76
N ASN A 67 9.86 0.80 14.20
CA ASN A 67 8.49 1.22 14.43
C ASN A 67 8.26 1.87 15.81
N VAL A 68 9.32 2.04 16.61
CA VAL A 68 9.28 2.68 17.94
C VAL A 68 9.67 4.16 17.87
N THR A 69 10.53 4.55 16.93
CA THR A 69 10.93 5.95 16.72
C THR A 69 10.08 6.60 15.63
N VAL A 70 9.12 7.44 16.03
CA VAL A 70 8.31 8.30 15.14
C VAL A 70 8.79 9.74 15.24
#